data_AF-A0A6A6ERN5-F1
#
_entry.id   AF-A0A6A6ERN5-F1
#
_cell.length_a   1.000
_cell.length_b   1.000
_cell.length_c   1.000
_cell.angle_alpha   90.00
_cell.angle_beta   90.00
_cell.angle_gamma   90.00
#
_symmetry.space_group_name_H-M   'P 1'
#
loop_
_entity.id
_entity.type
_entity.pdbx_description
1 polymer ?
#
loop_
_entity_poly.entity_id
_entity_poly.type
_entity_poly.pdbx_seq_one_letter_code
_entity_poly.pdbx_strand_id
1 'polypeptide(L)'
;SVRSYAEANNLPYQRLLRAYKGGHNKKTRPKPKPLLTDDQELALEQFLDTINDIGFGIHKDLVAQYCNKILEAAHEGSGKPPQCGKNWSQRWLKAHPKY
;
A
#
# COMPACT_ATOMS: atom_id res chain seq x y z
N SER A 1 14.07 9.20 -34.73
CA SER A 1 14.68 8.77 -33.45
C SER A 1 13.78 9.23 -32.29
N VAL A 2 13.98 8.73 -31.07
CA VAL A 2 13.22 9.21 -29.88
C VAL A 2 13.37 10.73 -29.69
N ARG A 3 14.55 11.27 -30.00
CA ARG A 3 14.85 12.70 -29.90
C ARG A 3 14.05 13.53 -30.92
N SER A 4 14.06 13.14 -32.19
CA SER A 4 13.33 13.87 -33.24
C SER A 4 11.82 13.86 -33.00
N TYR A 5 11.28 12.76 -32.47
CA TYR A 5 9.87 12.67 -32.08
C TYR A 5 9.55 13.59 -30.89
N ALA A 6 10.44 13.65 -29.89
CA ALA A 6 10.26 14.52 -28.73
C ALA A 6 10.24 16.01 -29.13
N GLU A 7 11.16 16.42 -30.01
CA GLU A 7 11.24 17.80 -30.52
C GLU A 7 10.01 18.16 -31.38
N ALA A 8 9.60 17.28 -32.30
CA ALA A 8 8.43 17.51 -33.17
C ALA A 8 7.11 17.62 -32.41
N ASN A 9 7.00 17.00 -31.23
CA ASN A 9 5.79 16.99 -30.41
C ASN A 9 5.91 17.85 -29.14
N ASN A 10 7.00 18.61 -28.99
CA ASN A 10 7.29 19.42 -27.80
C ASN A 10 7.18 18.62 -26.48
N LEU A 11 7.71 17.40 -26.47
CA LEU A 11 7.66 16.47 -25.33
C LEU A 11 8.99 16.44 -24.56
N PRO A 12 8.98 16.17 -23.23
CA PRO A 12 10.20 16.03 -22.46
C PRO A 12 11.00 14.79 -22.90
N TYR A 13 12.11 15.01 -23.61
CA TYR A 13 12.95 13.94 -24.18
C TYR A 13 13.33 12.86 -23.15
N GLN A 14 13.78 13.25 -21.96
CA GLN A 14 14.21 12.31 -20.91
C GLN A 14 13.07 11.38 -20.45
N ARG A 15 11.84 11.91 -20.33
CA ARG A 15 10.67 11.12 -19.94
C ARG A 15 10.28 10.14 -21.04
N LEU A 16 10.34 10.57 -22.30
CA LEU A 16 10.05 9.73 -23.45
C LEU A 16 11.11 8.63 -23.63
N LEU A 17 12.40 8.96 -23.48
CA LEU A 17 13.48 7.99 -23.53
C LEU A 17 13.35 6.92 -22.45
N ARG A 18 12.98 7.33 -21.22
CA ARG A 18 12.72 6.38 -20.13
C ARG A 18 11.59 5.42 -20.48
N ALA A 19 10.49 5.92 -21.03
CA ALA A 19 9.36 5.09 -21.46
C ALA A 19 9.75 4.16 -22.62
N TYR A 20 10.47 4.67 -23.61
CA TYR A 20 10.97 3.90 -24.75
C TYR A 20 11.89 2.75 -24.33
N LYS A 21 12.72 2.96 -23.30
CA LYS A 21 13.58 1.94 -22.70
C LYS A 21 12.84 0.97 -21.75
N GLY A 22 11.51 0.94 -21.77
CA GLY A 22 10.70 0.05 -20.93
C GLY A 22 10.45 0.54 -19.51
N GLY A 23 10.81 1.78 -19.19
CA GLY A 23 10.54 2.36 -17.88
C GLY A 23 9.05 2.53 -17.61
N HIS A 24 8.60 2.14 -16.42
CA HIS A 24 7.19 2.24 -16.05
C HIS A 24 6.70 3.69 -16.03
N ASN A 25 5.49 3.90 -16.54
CA ASN A 25 4.73 5.12 -16.41
C ASN A 25 3.64 4.95 -15.33
N LYS A 26 2.82 5.97 -15.07
CA LYS A 26 1.76 5.89 -14.05
C LYS A 26 0.77 4.73 -14.29
N LYS A 27 0.54 4.33 -15.54
CA LYS A 27 -0.39 3.26 -15.93
C LYS A 27 0.26 1.88 -15.86
N THR A 28 1.54 1.77 -16.20
CA THR A 28 2.27 0.49 -16.25
C THR A 28 3.05 0.17 -14.99
N ARG A 29 3.08 1.08 -14.00
CA ARG A 29 3.73 0.83 -12.71
C ARG A 29 3.01 -0.31 -11.99
N PRO A 30 3.71 -1.40 -11.60
CA PRO A 30 3.09 -2.46 -10.83
C PRO A 30 2.56 -1.91 -9.51
N LYS A 31 1.42 -2.42 -9.05
CA LYS A 31 0.90 -2.09 -7.73
C LYS A 31 1.96 -2.48 -6.68
N PRO A 32 2.17 -1.67 -5.63
CA PRO A 32 2.97 -2.10 -4.51
C PRO A 32 2.45 -3.44 -4.00
N LYS A 33 3.36 -4.32 -3.55
CA LYS A 33 2.94 -5.52 -2.83
C LYS A 33 2.10 -5.10 -1.61
N PRO A 34 0.99 -5.78 -1.33
CA PRO A 34 0.21 -5.50 -0.12
C PRO A 34 1.10 -5.70 1.11
N LEU A 35 0.81 -4.95 2.17
CA LEU A 35 1.57 -5.04 3.42
C LEU A 35 1.25 -6.34 4.16
N LEU A 36 -0.02 -6.71 4.17
CA LEU A 36 -0.55 -7.91 4.78
C LEU A 36 -0.81 -8.95 3.69
N THR A 37 -0.61 -10.23 4.03
CA THR A 37 -1.12 -11.35 3.23
C THR A 37 -2.64 -11.43 3.36
N ASP A 38 -3.30 -12.20 2.50
CA ASP A 38 -4.76 -12.34 2.54
C ASP A 38 -5.24 -12.90 3.91
N ASP A 39 -4.52 -13.86 4.49
CA ASP A 39 -4.83 -14.39 5.83
C ASP A 39 -4.65 -13.35 6.94
N GLN A 40 -3.62 -12.49 6.81
CA GLN A 40 -3.38 -11.41 7.76
C GLN A 40 -4.42 -10.29 7.62
N GLU A 41 -4.87 -10.01 6.41
CA GLU A 41 -5.95 -9.05 6.14
C GLU A 41 -7.26 -9.56 6.76
N LEU A 42 -7.57 -10.85 6.58
CA LEU A 42 -8.73 -11.49 7.21
C LEU A 42 -8.68 -11.41 8.74
N ALA A 43 -7.51 -11.68 9.34
CA ALA A 43 -7.33 -11.57 10.79
C ALA A 43 -7.55 -10.14 11.30
N LEU A 44 -7.10 -9.12 10.55
CA LEU A 44 -7.35 -7.72 10.89
C LEU A 44 -8.84 -7.38 10.81
N GLU A 45 -9.53 -7.82 9.76
CA GLU A 45 -10.98 -7.60 9.61
C GLU A 45 -11.78 -8.23 10.76
N GLN A 46 -11.51 -9.50 11.09
CA GLN A 46 -12.20 -10.20 12.18
C GLN A 46 -12.03 -9.51 13.53
N PHE A 47 -10.82 -9.01 13.80
CA PHE A 47 -10.56 -8.23 15.00
C PHE A 47 -11.38 -6.94 15.02
N LEU A 48 -11.41 -6.20 13.91
CA LEU A 48 -12.15 -4.95 13.82
C LEU A 48 -13.66 -5.16 13.92
N ASP A 49 -14.19 -6.22 13.30
CA ASP A 49 -15.59 -6.62 13.45
C ASP A 49 -15.93 -6.84 14.93
N THR A 50 -15.08 -7.57 15.65
CA THR A 50 -15.25 -7.81 17.10
C THR A 50 -15.26 -6.51 17.91
N ILE A 51 -14.35 -5.57 17.60
CA ILE A 51 -14.29 -4.28 18.30
C ILE A 51 -15.54 -3.43 18.02
N ASN A 52 -16.00 -3.42 16.77
CA ASN A 52 -17.19 -2.70 16.36
C ASN A 52 -18.45 -3.26 17.04
N ASP A 53 -18.55 -4.59 17.17
CA ASP A 53 -19.66 -5.26 17.84
C ASP A 53 -19.73 -4.94 19.34
N ILE A 54 -18.60 -4.72 19.99
CA ILE A 54 -18.54 -4.28 21.40
C ILE A 54 -18.94 -2.78 21.53
N GLY A 55 -19.08 -2.07 20.41
CA GLY A 55 -19.45 -0.65 20.37
C GLY A 55 -18.27 0.31 20.54
N PHE A 56 -17.04 -0.19 20.43
CA PHE A 56 -15.87 0.67 20.38
C PHE A 56 -15.66 1.17 18.95
N GLY A 57 -15.64 2.49 18.76
CA GLY A 57 -15.42 3.09 17.45
C GLY A 57 -14.04 2.76 16.86
N ILE A 58 -14.03 2.35 15.60
CA ILE A 58 -12.78 2.07 14.87
C ILE A 58 -12.12 3.39 14.44
N HIS A 59 -10.82 3.51 14.67
CA HIS A 59 -10.04 4.67 14.27
C HIS A 59 -8.63 4.26 13.82
N LYS A 60 -7.98 5.13 13.04
CA LYS A 60 -6.72 4.87 12.34
C LYS A 60 -5.58 4.33 13.23
N ASP A 61 -5.54 4.73 14.50
CA ASP A 61 -4.46 4.35 15.42
C ASP A 61 -4.66 2.92 15.93
N LEU A 62 -5.92 2.49 16.14
CA LEU A 62 -6.27 1.11 16.46
C LEU A 62 -5.90 0.16 15.31
N VAL A 63 -6.29 0.53 14.07
CA VAL A 63 -5.98 -0.26 12.87
C VAL A 63 -4.46 -0.40 12.70
N ALA A 64 -3.71 0.70 12.88
CA ALA A 64 -2.25 0.68 12.80
C ALA A 64 -1.62 -0.21 13.88
N GLN A 65 -2.10 -0.12 15.12
CA GLN A 65 -1.62 -0.95 16.22
C GLN A 65 -1.83 -2.43 15.95
N TYR A 66 -3.03 -2.84 15.51
CA TYR A 66 -3.32 -4.24 15.28
C TYR A 66 -2.61 -4.80 14.04
N CYS A 67 -2.50 -4.01 12.97
CA CYS A 67 -1.67 -4.35 11.82
C CYS A 67 -0.22 -4.65 12.24
N ASN A 68 0.38 -3.79 13.07
CA ASN A 68 1.73 -4.03 13.58
C ASN A 68 1.84 -5.29 14.45
N LYS A 69 0.81 -5.60 15.27
CA LYS A 69 0.79 -6.84 16.06
C LYS A 69 0.76 -8.08 15.18
N ILE A 70 -0.02 -8.08 14.10
CA ILE A 70 -0.06 -9.19 13.14
C ILE A 70 1.32 -9.37 12.48
N LEU A 71 1.92 -8.27 12.03
CA LEU A 71 3.24 -8.30 11.40
C LEU A 71 4.35 -8.75 12.35
N GLU A 72 4.28 -8.35 13.61
CA GLU A 72 5.19 -8.77 14.66
C GLU A 72 5.04 -10.26 14.97
N ALA A 73 3.80 -10.75 15.10
CA ALA A 73 3.53 -12.17 15.36
C ALA A 73 3.99 -13.09 14.21
N ALA A 74 3.94 -12.60 12.97
CA ALA A 74 4.41 -13.33 11.78
C ALA A 74 5.91 -13.14 11.48
N HIS A 75 6.65 -12.41 12.32
CA HIS A 75 8.06 -12.12 12.06
C HIS A 75 8.98 -13.25 12.53
N GLU A 76 9.60 -13.97 11.59
CA GLU A 76 10.51 -15.09 11.89
C GLU A 76 12.00 -14.69 11.89
N GLY A 77 12.33 -13.40 11.74
CA GLY A 77 13.70 -12.91 11.61
C GLY A 77 14.29 -12.29 12.88
N SER A 78 15.61 -12.09 12.90
CA SER A 78 16.33 -11.36 13.96
C SER A 78 16.29 -9.83 13.80
N GLY A 79 15.52 -9.32 12.84
CA GLY A 79 15.42 -7.91 12.50
C GLY A 79 14.24 -7.21 13.18
N LYS A 80 14.07 -5.92 12.88
CA LYS A 80 12.84 -5.22 13.25
C LYS A 80 11.71 -5.72 12.34
N PRO A 81 10.55 -6.10 12.90
CA PRO A 81 9.40 -6.50 12.08
C PRO A 81 8.96 -5.36 11.17
N PRO A 82 8.39 -5.69 9.99
CA PRO A 82 7.77 -4.68 9.14
C PRO A 82 6.68 -3.94 9.93
N GLN A 83 6.54 -2.64 9.66
CA GLN A 83 5.54 -1.79 10.32
C GLN A 83 4.63 -1.15 9.29
N CYS A 84 3.39 -0.91 9.69
CA CYS A 84 2.46 -0.12 8.90
C CYS A 84 3.02 1.28 8.67
N GLY A 85 2.98 1.75 7.42
CA GLY A 85 3.42 3.10 7.07
C GLY A 85 2.53 4.17 7.69
N LYS A 86 3.05 5.39 7.85
CA LYS A 86 2.35 6.54 8.48
C LYS A 86 0.91 6.78 7.99
N ASN A 87 0.67 6.60 6.69
CA ASN A 87 -0.64 6.81 6.07
C ASN A 87 -1.35 5.50 5.69
N TRP A 88 -0.81 4.36 6.13
CA TRP A 88 -1.33 3.05 5.74
C TRP A 88 -2.72 2.83 6.31
N SER A 89 -2.93 3.03 7.62
CA SER A 89 -4.24 2.80 8.26
C SER A 89 -5.33 3.73 7.72
N GLN A 90 -4.99 4.99 7.43
CA GLN A 90 -5.94 5.92 6.77
C GLN A 90 -6.34 5.45 5.37
N ARG A 91 -5.38 4.96 4.58
CA ARG A 91 -5.67 4.42 3.24
C ARG A 91 -6.45 3.11 3.32
N TRP A 92 -6.15 2.30 4.32
CA TRP A 92 -6.81 1.04 4.60
C TRP A 92 -8.28 1.26 4.95
N LEU A 93 -8.59 2.17 5.89
CA LEU A 93 -9.98 2.54 6.22
C LEU A 93 -10.73 3.11 5.00
N LYS A 94 -10.07 3.93 4.19
CA LYS A 94 -10.67 4.43 2.93
C LYS A 94 -11.01 3.30 1.94
N ALA A 95 -10.27 2.20 1.97
CA ALA A 95 -10.53 1.02 1.14
C ALA A 95 -11.60 0.10 1.76
N HIS A 96 -11.85 0.20 3.07
CA HIS A 96 -12.80 -0.63 3.82
C HIS A 96 -13.89 0.25 4.46
N PRO A 97 -14.85 0.78 3.68
CA PRO A 97 -15.85 1.75 4.15
C PRO A 97 -16.87 1.16 5.15
N LYS A 98 -16.77 -0.14 5.48
CA LYS A 98 -17.59 -0.79 6.51
C LYS A 98 -17.17 -0.40 7.94
N TYR A 99 -15.98 0.19 8.09
CA TYR A 99 -15.36 0.59 9.37
C TYR A 99 -15.19 2.11 9.51
#